data_AF-Q08PB0-F1
#
_entry.id   AF-Q08PB0-F1
#
_cell.length_a   1.000
_cell.length_b   1.000
_cell.length_c   1.000
_cell.angle_alpha   90.00
_cell.angle_beta   90.00
_cell.angle_gamma   90.00
#
_symmetry.space_group_name_H-M   'P 1'
#
loop_
_entity.id
_entity.type
_entity.pdbx_description
1 polymer ?
#
loop_
_entity_poly.entity_id
_entity_poly.type
_entity_poly.pdbx_seq_one_letter_code
_entity_poly.pdbx_strand_id
1 'polypeptide(L)'
;VVARLREVSVGGGLAGDVHARLTARLEEKHKALLAERAQLPKALARHAAEATKWVDSLSTLEGAAKRLVEEKLTAAEVEATGLKKRLAEVELALDAMKGEQLEAAWVAQALADLDAVWNALTATNRGRLLRALVGRVVVNEATGRVDVHLVHSGEAAATRREEVAA
;
A
#
# COMPACT_ATOMS: atom_id res chain seq x y z
N VAL A 1 -17.23 -21.57 -20.54
CA VAL A 1 -17.15 -20.17 -20.03
C VAL A 1 -17.80 -20.01 -18.66
N VAL A 2 -19.12 -20.22 -18.49
CA VAL A 2 -19.78 -20.10 -17.16
C VAL A 2 -19.21 -21.07 -16.11
N ALA A 3 -18.80 -22.28 -16.50
CA ALA A 3 -18.12 -23.24 -15.61
C ALA A 3 -16.70 -22.78 -15.20
N ARG A 4 -15.98 -22.08 -16.09
CA ARG A 4 -14.63 -21.54 -15.84
C ARG A 4 -14.68 -20.26 -14.98
N LEU A 5 -15.68 -19.40 -15.23
CA LEU A 5 -16.06 -18.32 -14.33
C LEU A 5 -16.52 -18.85 -12.97
N ARG A 6 -17.15 -20.03 -12.92
CA ARG A 6 -17.44 -20.76 -11.68
C ARG A 6 -16.17 -21.14 -10.93
N GLU A 7 -15.16 -21.71 -11.57
CA GLU A 7 -13.88 -22.03 -10.92
C GLU A 7 -13.14 -20.81 -10.38
N VAL A 8 -13.17 -19.69 -11.12
CA VAL A 8 -12.45 -18.46 -10.73
C VAL A 8 -13.24 -17.61 -9.72
N SER A 9 -14.58 -17.66 -9.73
CA SER A 9 -15.44 -16.86 -8.85
C SER A 9 -16.09 -17.63 -7.70
N VAL A 10 -16.12 -18.97 -7.71
CA VAL A 10 -16.84 -19.82 -6.73
C VAL A 10 -15.86 -20.59 -5.83
N GLY A 11 -14.68 -20.02 -5.59
CA GLY A 11 -13.85 -20.43 -4.46
C GLY A 11 -14.44 -20.05 -3.10
N GLY A 12 -15.71 -19.63 -2.99
CA GLY A 12 -16.47 -19.45 -1.73
C GLY A 12 -15.89 -18.51 -0.67
N GLY A 13 -14.72 -17.94 -0.93
CA GLY A 13 -13.91 -17.22 0.02
C GLY A 13 -13.19 -16.06 -0.65
N LEU A 14 -13.66 -15.54 -1.78
CA LEU A 14 -13.04 -14.37 -2.40
C LEU A 14 -13.06 -13.17 -1.44
N ALA A 15 -14.18 -12.93 -0.76
CA ALA A 15 -14.27 -11.92 0.28
C ALA A 15 -13.26 -12.17 1.43
N GLY A 16 -13.18 -13.41 1.91
CA GLY A 16 -12.27 -13.81 2.98
C GLY A 16 -10.79 -13.73 2.57
N ASP A 17 -10.45 -14.15 1.36
CA ASP A 17 -9.11 -14.13 0.80
C ASP A 17 -8.65 -12.70 0.48
N VAL A 18 -9.54 -11.87 -0.07
CA VAL A 18 -9.26 -10.45 -0.31
C VAL A 18 -9.06 -9.74 1.02
N HIS A 19 -9.93 -9.98 2.00
CA HIS A 19 -9.78 -9.41 3.34
C HIS A 19 -8.47 -9.87 3.99
N ALA A 20 -8.17 -11.18 4.02
CA ALA A 20 -6.96 -11.72 4.61
C ALA A 20 -5.69 -11.15 3.95
N ARG A 21 -5.67 -11.03 2.61
CA ARG A 21 -4.55 -10.43 1.88
C ARG A 21 -4.40 -8.93 2.15
N LEU A 22 -5.50 -8.18 2.18
CA LEU A 22 -5.48 -6.75 2.49
C LEU A 22 -5.00 -6.52 3.93
N THR A 23 -5.56 -7.25 4.90
CA THR A 23 -5.16 -7.18 6.31
C THR A 23 -3.70 -7.57 6.49
N ALA A 24 -3.23 -8.67 5.90
CA ALA A 24 -1.83 -9.08 5.98
C ALA A 24 -0.88 -8.00 5.43
N ARG A 25 -1.22 -7.40 4.28
CA ARG A 25 -0.43 -6.33 3.67
C ARG A 25 -0.42 -5.07 4.52
N LEU A 26 -1.55 -4.70 5.12
CA LEU A 26 -1.64 -3.57 6.03
C LEU A 26 -0.86 -3.84 7.32
N GLU A 27 -0.93 -5.04 7.89
CA GLU A 27 -0.14 -5.42 9.06
C GLU A 27 1.37 -5.40 8.80
N GLU A 28 1.81 -5.92 7.65
CA GLU A 28 3.22 -5.91 7.27
C GLU A 28 3.76 -4.49 7.16
N LYS A 29 3.04 -3.62 6.44
CA LYS A 29 3.37 -2.19 6.33
C LYS A 29 3.37 -1.50 7.70
N HIS A 30 2.37 -1.78 8.52
CA HIS A 30 2.25 -1.20 9.87
C HIS A 30 3.44 -1.61 10.75
N LYS A 31 3.83 -2.89 10.73
CA LYS A 31 5.01 -3.40 11.44
C LYS A 31 6.29 -2.74 10.96
N ALA A 32 6.46 -2.56 9.64
CA ALA A 32 7.63 -1.89 9.08
C ALA A 32 7.72 -0.43 9.54
N LEU A 33 6.62 0.32 9.50
CA LEU A 33 6.58 1.71 9.97
C LEU A 33 6.80 1.84 11.48
N LEU A 34 6.27 0.92 12.29
CA LEU A 34 6.55 0.89 13.73
C LEU A 34 8.02 0.61 14.04
N ALA A 35 8.63 -0.32 13.30
CA ALA A 35 10.06 -0.59 13.41
C ALA A 35 10.88 0.65 13.04
N GLU A 36 10.53 1.33 11.94
CA GLU A 36 11.20 2.56 11.51
C GLU A 36 11.06 3.68 12.56
N ARG A 37 9.84 3.91 13.07
CA ARG A 37 9.57 4.87 14.15
C ARG A 37 10.40 4.58 15.40
N ALA A 38 10.65 3.31 15.73
CA ALA A 38 11.46 2.95 16.89
C ALA A 38 12.97 3.17 16.68
N GLN A 39 13.45 3.17 15.43
CA GLN A 39 14.87 3.34 15.10
C GLN A 39 15.25 4.80 14.88
N LEU A 40 14.39 5.61 14.26
CA LEU A 40 14.70 7.02 13.94
C LEU A 40 15.07 7.88 15.17
N PRO A 41 14.37 7.81 16.32
CA PRO A 41 14.77 8.52 17.52
C PRO A 41 16.11 8.06 18.09
N LYS A 42 16.44 6.76 17.96
CA LYS A 42 17.73 6.22 18.40
C LYS A 42 18.87 6.74 17.53
N ALA A 43 18.66 6.78 16.22
CA ALA A 43 19.60 7.39 15.28
C ALA A 43 19.80 8.88 15.60
N LEU A 44 18.72 9.63 15.80
CA LEU A 44 18.78 11.04 16.21
C LEU A 44 19.57 11.25 17.51
N ALA A 45 19.30 10.44 18.54
CA ALA A 45 20.03 10.52 19.81
C ALA A 45 21.53 10.22 19.64
N ARG A 46 21.87 9.25 18.79
CA ARG A 46 23.27 8.93 18.46
C ARG A 46 23.96 10.09 17.74
N HIS A 47 23.33 10.65 16.71
CA HIS A 47 23.87 11.81 16.00
C HIS A 47 24.02 13.03 16.92
N ALA A 48 23.07 13.26 17.84
CA ALA A 48 23.17 14.32 18.83
C ALA A 48 24.38 14.11 19.77
N ALA A 49 24.58 12.89 20.25
CA ALA A 49 25.73 12.57 21.11
C ALA A 49 27.08 12.71 20.37
N GLU A 50 27.14 12.39 19.08
CA GLU A 50 28.33 12.59 18.24
C GLU A 50 28.59 14.09 17.99
N ALA A 51 27.54 14.87 17.71
CA ALA A 51 27.61 16.32 17.55
C ALA A 51 28.13 17.02 18.83
N THR A 52 27.67 16.61 20.02
CA THR A 52 28.17 17.16 21.29
C THR A 52 29.68 16.96 21.43
N LYS A 53 30.21 15.78 21.08
CA LYS A 53 31.66 15.51 21.13
C LYS A 53 32.46 16.42 20.20
N TRP A 54 31.92 16.72 19.02
CA TRP A 54 32.54 17.62 18.07
C TRP A 54 32.51 19.06 18.55
N VAL A 55 31.41 19.50 19.16
CA VAL A 55 31.30 20.82 19.80
C VAL A 55 32.30 20.96 20.94
N ASP A 56 32.46 19.93 21.79
CA ASP A 56 33.47 19.94 22.86
C ASP A 56 34.89 20.06 22.28
N SER A 57 35.15 19.37 21.16
CA SER A 57 36.44 19.41 20.46
C SER A 57 36.74 20.77 19.81
N LEU A 58 35.73 21.58 19.47
CA LEU A 58 35.93 22.91 18.90
C LEU A 58 36.61 23.88 19.87
N SER A 59 36.51 23.65 21.18
CA SER A 59 37.16 24.48 22.20
C SER A 59 38.68 24.32 22.24
N THR A 60 39.23 23.23 21.70
CA THR A 60 40.65 22.89 21.75
C THR A 60 41.35 22.96 20.39
N LEU A 61 40.59 23.14 19.31
CA LEU A 61 41.09 23.13 17.94
C LEU A 61 41.15 24.55 17.35
N GLU A 62 42.18 24.81 16.54
CA GLU A 62 42.37 26.07 15.83
C GLU A 62 42.58 25.85 14.33
N GLY A 63 42.43 26.93 13.55
CA GLY A 63 42.75 26.95 12.12
C GLY A 63 41.96 25.94 11.28
N ALA A 64 42.67 25.16 10.46
CA ALA A 64 42.06 24.22 9.53
C ALA A 64 41.32 23.05 10.22
N ALA A 65 41.79 22.61 11.39
CA ALA A 65 41.14 21.54 12.14
C ALA A 65 39.78 21.98 12.68
N LYS A 66 39.68 23.23 13.15
CA LYS A 66 38.42 23.83 13.60
C LYS A 66 37.39 23.88 12.46
N ARG A 67 37.79 24.37 11.28
CA ARG A 67 36.92 24.45 10.09
C ARG A 67 36.36 23.09 9.68
N LEU A 68 37.19 22.05 9.70
CA LEU A 68 36.75 20.69 9.36
C LEU A 68 35.71 20.14 10.33
N VAL A 69 35.80 20.51 11.62
CA VAL A 69 34.80 20.11 12.62
C VAL A 69 33.51 20.92 12.46
N GLU A 70 33.59 22.21 12.13
CA GLU A 70 32.42 23.05 11.80
C GLU A 70 31.67 22.52 10.57
N GLU A 71 32.39 22.10 9.53
CA GLU A 71 31.80 21.45 8.34
C GLU A 71 31.09 20.14 8.69
N LYS A 72 31.70 19.30 9.54
CA LYS A 72 31.07 18.06 10.02
C LYS A 72 29.82 18.32 10.86
N LEU A 73 29.84 19.34 11.71
CA LEU A 73 28.68 19.72 12.51
C LEU A 73 27.52 20.19 11.61
N THR A 74 27.84 21.02 10.61
CA THR A 74 26.86 21.47 9.60
C THR A 74 26.27 20.27 8.84
N ALA A 75 27.09 19.30 8.43
CA ALA A 75 26.61 18.09 7.77
C ALA A 75 25.69 17.26 8.69
N ALA A 76 26.05 17.10 9.98
CA ALA A 76 25.21 16.38 10.94
C ALA A 76 23.88 17.10 11.24
N GLU A 77 23.83 18.43 11.20
CA GLU A 77 22.58 19.18 11.31
C GLU A 77 21.64 18.92 10.14
N VAL A 78 22.19 18.82 8.92
CA VAL A 78 21.43 18.45 7.71
C VAL A 78 20.88 17.03 7.84
N GLU A 79 21.71 16.07 8.25
CA GLU A 79 21.30 14.68 8.49
C GLU A 79 20.21 14.59 9.57
N ALA A 80 20.38 15.28 10.70
CA ALA A 80 19.41 15.30 11.79
C ALA A 80 18.07 15.92 11.34
N THR A 81 18.10 16.95 10.49
CA THR A 81 16.89 17.54 9.89
C THR A 81 16.18 16.54 8.99
N GLY A 82 16.94 15.78 8.17
CA GLY A 82 16.40 14.70 7.33
C GLY A 82 15.73 13.59 8.16
N LEU A 83 16.39 13.14 9.23
CA LEU A 83 15.86 12.12 10.13
C LEU A 83 14.58 12.59 10.87
N LYS A 84 14.53 13.86 11.31
CA LYS A 84 13.33 14.46 11.92
C LYS A 84 12.17 14.53 10.92
N LYS A 85 12.44 14.95 9.69
CA LYS A 85 11.43 14.97 8.62
C LYS A 85 10.89 13.57 8.37
N ARG A 86 11.78 12.58 8.27
CA ARG A 86 11.38 11.18 8.07
C ARG A 86 10.54 10.65 9.22
N LEU A 87 10.88 10.99 10.46
CA LEU A 87 10.07 10.61 11.62
C LEU A 87 8.65 11.18 11.52
N ALA A 88 8.51 12.46 11.17
CA ALA A 88 7.20 13.08 10.98
C ALA A 88 6.40 12.42 9.83
N GLU A 89 7.05 12.07 8.72
CA GLU A 89 6.41 11.33 7.62
C GLU A 89 5.92 9.94 8.06
N VAL A 90 6.72 9.21 8.84
CA VAL A 90 6.34 7.90 9.37
C VAL A 90 5.17 8.00 10.34
N GLU A 91 5.15 9.01 11.21
CA GLU A 91 4.05 9.24 12.15
C GLU A 91 2.75 9.60 11.42
N LEU A 92 2.82 10.46 10.39
CA LEU A 92 1.66 10.75 9.52
C LEU A 92 1.17 9.51 8.78
N ALA A 93 2.08 8.68 8.26
CA ALA A 93 1.70 7.44 7.59
C ALA A 93 1.01 6.46 8.55
N LEU A 94 1.50 6.31 9.79
CA LEU A 94 0.88 5.49 10.82
C LEU A 94 -0.54 5.97 11.17
N ASP A 95 -0.77 7.27 11.21
CA ASP A 95 -2.09 7.84 11.45
C ASP A 95 -3.03 7.61 10.26
N ALA A 96 -2.55 7.78 9.02
CA ALA A 96 -3.33 7.50 7.82
C ALA A 96 -3.75 6.02 7.72
N MET A 97 -2.90 5.09 8.17
CA MET A 97 -3.21 3.65 8.15
C MET A 97 -4.43 3.27 9.01
N LYS A 98 -4.80 4.06 10.03
CA LYS A 98 -6.01 3.81 10.81
C LYS A 98 -7.27 3.92 9.94
N GLY A 99 -7.29 4.88 9.00
CA GLY A 99 -8.35 5.01 8.01
C GLY A 99 -8.35 3.85 7.01
N GLU A 100 -7.18 3.48 6.49
CA GLU A 100 -7.05 2.37 5.53
C GLU A 100 -7.52 1.03 6.11
N GLN A 101 -7.28 0.77 7.40
CA GLN A 101 -7.77 -0.43 8.07
C GLN A 101 -9.30 -0.47 8.17
N LEU A 102 -9.93 0.67 8.45
CA LEU A 102 -11.39 0.78 8.49
C LEU A 102 -11.99 0.54 7.09
N GLU A 103 -11.40 1.13 6.06
CA GLU A 103 -11.82 0.93 4.66
C GLU A 103 -11.64 -0.53 4.22
N ALA A 104 -10.55 -1.19 4.60
CA ALA A 104 -10.34 -2.61 4.29
C ALA A 104 -11.39 -3.52 4.95
N ALA A 105 -11.82 -3.18 6.18
CA ALA A 105 -12.91 -3.88 6.85
C ALA A 105 -14.25 -3.64 6.13
N TRP A 106 -14.51 -2.40 5.69
CA TRP A 106 -15.73 -2.07 4.95
C TRP A 106 -15.81 -2.78 3.59
N VAL A 107 -14.72 -2.81 2.82
CA VAL A 107 -14.62 -3.55 1.56
C VAL A 107 -14.87 -5.04 1.78
N ALA A 108 -14.31 -5.62 2.84
CA ALA A 108 -14.53 -7.02 3.18
C ALA A 108 -15.99 -7.32 3.50
N GLN A 109 -16.65 -6.45 4.26
CA GLN A 109 -18.07 -6.58 4.55
C GLN A 109 -18.92 -6.49 3.27
N ALA A 110 -18.64 -5.53 2.39
CA ALA A 110 -19.35 -5.38 1.13
C ALA A 110 -19.21 -6.61 0.22
N LEU A 111 -18.01 -7.22 0.18
CA LEU A 111 -17.77 -8.47 -0.54
C LEU A 111 -18.49 -9.67 0.12
N ALA A 112 -18.53 -9.72 1.45
CA ALA A 112 -19.25 -10.77 2.18
C ALA A 112 -20.76 -10.69 1.94
N ASP A 113 -21.33 -9.49 1.93
CA ASP A 113 -22.74 -9.25 1.63
C ASP A 113 -23.07 -9.67 0.19
N LEU A 114 -22.18 -9.36 -0.76
CA LEU A 114 -22.30 -9.83 -2.15
C LEU A 114 -22.24 -11.36 -2.25
N ASP A 115 -21.31 -12.01 -1.55
CA ASP A 115 -21.21 -13.47 -1.52
C ASP A 115 -22.48 -14.11 -0.93
N ALA A 116 -23.07 -13.52 0.11
CA ALA A 116 -24.33 -13.96 0.67
C ALA A 116 -25.48 -13.87 -0.35
N VAL A 117 -25.62 -12.74 -1.04
CA VAL A 117 -26.61 -12.55 -2.10
C VAL A 117 -26.38 -13.55 -3.24
N TRP A 118 -25.14 -13.70 -3.70
CA TRP A 118 -24.78 -14.64 -4.75
C TRP A 118 -25.16 -16.08 -4.38
N ASN A 119 -24.89 -16.49 -3.14
CA ASN A 119 -25.22 -17.82 -2.64
C ASN A 119 -26.73 -18.05 -2.49
N ALA A 120 -27.51 -17.02 -2.17
CA ALA A 120 -28.97 -17.09 -2.13
C ALA A 120 -29.63 -17.21 -3.52
N LEU A 121 -28.98 -16.73 -4.59
CA LEU A 121 -29.52 -16.81 -5.94
C LEU A 121 -29.55 -18.26 -6.46
N THR A 122 -30.63 -18.63 -7.15
CA THR A 122 -30.71 -19.88 -7.92
C THR A 122 -29.71 -19.89 -9.08
N ALA A 123 -29.31 -21.07 -9.56
CA ALA A 123 -28.37 -21.18 -10.69
C ALA A 123 -28.83 -20.40 -11.94
N THR A 124 -30.14 -20.39 -12.21
CA THR A 124 -30.75 -19.62 -13.30
C THR A 124 -30.62 -18.12 -13.08
N ASN A 125 -30.85 -17.63 -11.86
CA ASN A 125 -30.76 -16.22 -11.52
C ASN A 125 -29.31 -15.73 -11.49
N ARG A 126 -28.35 -16.54 -11.03
CA ARG A 126 -26.91 -16.27 -11.17
C ARG A 126 -26.51 -16.12 -12.64
N GLY A 127 -27.00 -17.00 -13.50
CA GLY A 127 -26.77 -16.91 -14.95
C GLY A 127 -27.39 -15.65 -15.59
N ARG A 128 -28.55 -15.19 -15.11
CA ARG A 128 -29.17 -13.92 -15.55
C ARG A 128 -28.34 -12.72 -15.10
N LEU A 129 -27.88 -12.71 -13.84
CA LEU A 129 -27.01 -11.66 -13.31
C LEU A 129 -25.69 -11.56 -14.09
N LEU A 130 -25.02 -12.68 -14.35
CA LEU A 130 -23.79 -12.68 -15.17
C LEU A 130 -24.05 -12.19 -16.59
N ARG A 131 -25.16 -12.55 -17.22
CA ARG A 131 -25.51 -12.05 -18.57
C ARG A 131 -25.83 -10.56 -18.58
N ALA A 132 -26.36 -10.02 -17.49
CA ALA A 132 -26.61 -8.59 -17.35
C ALA A 132 -25.30 -7.81 -17.11
N LEU A 133 -24.34 -8.41 -16.40
CA LEU A 133 -23.05 -7.80 -16.08
C LEU A 133 -21.99 -7.96 -17.17
N VAL A 134 -22.05 -9.01 -17.99
CA VAL A 134 -21.04 -9.30 -19.02
C VAL A 134 -21.49 -8.72 -20.35
N GLY A 135 -20.74 -7.75 -20.86
CA GLY A 135 -21.00 -7.10 -22.15
C GLY A 135 -20.46 -7.90 -23.34
N ARG A 136 -19.22 -8.38 -23.27
CA ARG A 136 -18.67 -9.33 -24.26
C ARG A 136 -17.65 -10.28 -23.64
N VAL A 137 -17.54 -11.48 -24.20
CA VAL A 137 -16.48 -12.43 -23.87
C VAL A 137 -15.65 -12.68 -25.12
N VAL A 138 -14.34 -12.45 -25.05
CA VAL A 138 -13.38 -12.77 -26.10
C VAL A 138 -12.64 -14.03 -25.69
N VAL A 139 -12.69 -15.06 -26.52
CA VAL A 139 -11.95 -16.30 -26.30
C VAL A 139 -10.84 -16.35 -27.33
N ASN A 140 -9.60 -16.41 -26.85
CA ASN A 140 -8.45 -16.72 -27.70
C ASN A 140 -8.24 -18.23 -27.66
N GLU A 141 -8.72 -18.93 -28.69
CA GLU A 141 -8.65 -20.40 -28.76
C GLU A 141 -7.22 -20.93 -28.89
N ALA A 142 -6.29 -20.16 -29.45
CA ALA A 142 -4.90 -20.56 -29.60
C ALA A 142 -4.11 -20.53 -28.27
N THR A 143 -4.49 -19.64 -27.34
CA THR A 143 -3.82 -19.50 -26.04
C THR A 143 -4.67 -20.00 -24.87
N GLY A 144 -5.92 -20.38 -25.11
CA GLY A 144 -6.90 -20.76 -24.09
C GLY A 144 -7.32 -19.62 -23.16
N ARG A 145 -6.97 -18.37 -23.48
CA ARG A 145 -7.25 -17.19 -22.65
C ARG A 145 -8.68 -16.70 -22.91
N VAL A 146 -9.39 -16.37 -21.83
CA VAL A 146 -10.76 -15.84 -21.88
C VAL A 146 -10.75 -14.45 -21.26
N ASP A 147 -11.01 -13.43 -22.07
CA ASP A 147 -11.13 -12.04 -21.63
C ASP A 147 -12.62 -11.68 -21.52
N VAL A 148 -13.06 -11.31 -20.32
CA VAL A 148 -14.45 -10.95 -20.03
C VAL A 148 -14.55 -9.45 -19.86
N HIS A 149 -15.35 -8.80 -20.70
CA HIS A 149 -15.62 -7.37 -20.63
C HIS A 149 -16.99 -7.15 -19.96
N LEU A 150 -17.00 -6.37 -18.89
CA LEU A 150 -18.21 -6.05 -18.14
C LEU A 150 -18.97 -4.87 -18.79
N VAL A 151 -20.30 -4.88 -18.67
CA VAL A 151 -21.17 -3.76 -19.03
C VAL A 151 -20.89 -2.64 -18.03
N HIS A 152 -20.37 -1.51 -18.51
CA HIS A 152 -20.15 -0.34 -17.67
C HIS A 152 -21.48 0.15 -17.12
N SER A 153 -21.66 0.03 -15.81
CA SER A 153 -22.84 0.52 -15.09
C SER A 153 -22.35 1.51 -14.05
N GLY A 154 -22.25 2.79 -14.43
CA GLY A 154 -21.88 3.91 -13.54
C GLY A 154 -20.78 4.83 -14.09
N GLU A 155 -21.05 6.13 -14.12
CA GLU A 155 -20.25 7.21 -14.72
C GLU A 155 -18.78 7.28 -14.27
N ALA A 156 -17.92 7.67 -15.24
CA ALA A 156 -16.56 8.19 -15.10
C ALA A 156 -15.45 7.26 -14.59
N ALA A 157 -15.07 6.24 -15.38
CA ALA A 157 -13.70 5.73 -15.38
C ALA A 157 -12.93 6.37 -16.54
N ALA A 158 -12.31 7.51 -16.26
CA ALA A 158 -11.44 8.23 -17.17
C ALA A 158 -10.48 7.27 -17.88
N THR A 159 -10.54 7.30 -19.21
CA THR A 159 -9.69 6.53 -20.12
C THR A 159 -8.24 6.99 -19.96
N ARG A 160 -7.51 6.41 -19.02
CA ARG A 160 -6.05 6.50 -19.02
C ARG A 160 -5.54 5.44 -20.00
N ARG A 161 -5.46 5.82 -21.28
CA ARG A 161 -4.60 5.14 -22.25
C ARG A 161 -3.16 5.27 -21.72
N GLU A 162 -2.60 4.19 -21.21
CA GLU A 162 -1.15 4.03 -21.25
C GLU A 162 -0.79 3.57 -22.65
N GLU A 163 -0.33 4.53 -23.46
CA GLU A 163 0.49 4.25 -24.64
C GLU A 163 1.76 3.54 -24.16
N VAL A 164 1.92 2.27 -24.53
CA VAL A 164 3.25 1.65 -24.56
C VAL A 164 3.80 1.89 -25.94
N ALA A 165 4.66 2.90 -26.03
CA ALA A 165 5.49 3.18 -27.19
C ALA A 165 6.35 1.95 -27.56
N ALA A 166 6.48 1.72 -28.86
CA ALA A 166 7.55 0.92 -29.45
C ALA A 166 8.77 1.82 -29.70
#